data_AF-A0A518LHN2-F1
#
_entry.id   AF-A0A518LHN2-F1
#
_cell.length_a   1.000
_cell.length_b   1.000
_cell.length_c   1.000
_cell.angle_alpha   90.00
_cell.angle_beta   90.00
_cell.angle_gamma   90.00
#
_symmetry.space_group_name_H-M   'P 1'
#
loop_
_entity.id
_entity.type
_entity.pdbx_description
1 polymer ?
#
loop_
_entity_poly.entity_id
_entity_poly.type
_entity_poly.pdbx_seq_one_letter_code
_entity_poly.pdbx_strand_id
1 'polypeptide(L)'
;MTTSIRLSTRRGVIAFTLLMLGAGVVGCDKQPAASSNTAAAPADAAAPTPGHAPTANRETLLAKLASADAFDGKTDKVVSKCAGCALGMDGSEKYTVQFEGYSLHLCNDACRKQFASDTVNAVLAMRVPGAKP
;
A
#
# COMPACT_ATOMS: atom_id res chain seq x y z
N MET A 1 -7.11 -6.00 50.75
CA MET A 1 -6.47 -5.04 49.82
C MET A 1 -7.49 -4.78 48.72
N THR A 2 -8.56 -4.01 48.94
CA THR A 2 -8.65 -2.57 49.23
C THR A 2 -8.57 -1.74 47.93
N THR A 3 -9.75 -1.37 47.44
CA THR A 3 -10.11 -0.05 46.88
C THR A 3 -10.00 0.20 45.36
N SER A 4 -11.19 0.29 44.76
CA SER A 4 -11.60 0.99 43.55
C SER A 4 -11.25 2.50 43.53
N ILE A 5 -11.23 3.13 42.35
CA ILE A 5 -11.87 4.44 41.98
C ILE A 5 -11.05 5.31 40.99
N ARG A 6 -11.76 5.68 39.92
CA ARG A 6 -11.71 6.79 38.93
C ARG A 6 -10.73 7.97 39.10
N LEU A 7 -10.28 8.53 37.96
CA LEU A 7 -10.28 9.97 37.57
C LEU A 7 -9.63 10.08 36.16
N SER A 8 -10.31 10.42 35.06
CA SER A 8 -10.82 11.73 34.61
C SER A 8 -9.84 12.91 34.72
N THR A 9 -9.73 13.68 33.63
CA THR A 9 -9.20 15.07 33.48
C THR A 9 -7.68 15.14 33.24
N ARG A 10 -7.13 15.75 32.17
CA ARG A 10 -7.16 17.19 31.77
C ARG A 10 -6.71 17.28 30.29
N ARG A 11 -7.49 17.86 29.36
CA ARG A 11 -7.45 19.28 28.95
C ARG A 11 -6.03 19.88 28.93
N GLY A 12 -5.41 19.87 27.74
CA GLY A 12 -4.23 20.65 27.40
C GLY A 12 -4.50 21.43 26.11
N VAL A 13 -4.92 22.68 26.27
CA VAL A 13 -5.06 23.69 25.23
C VAL A 13 -3.66 24.16 24.87
N ILE A 14 -3.25 24.09 23.60
CA ILE A 14 -2.19 24.96 23.07
C ILE A 14 -2.71 25.57 21.77
N ALA A 15 -3.26 26.77 21.93
CA ALA A 15 -3.40 27.73 20.87
C ALA A 15 -2.00 28.21 20.47
N PHE A 16 -1.64 28.08 19.20
CA PHE A 16 -0.56 28.88 18.61
C PHE A 16 -1.16 29.77 17.53
N THR A 17 -1.36 30.99 17.96
CA THR A 17 -1.73 32.22 17.25
C THR A 17 -0.75 32.59 16.14
N LEU A 18 -1.33 33.23 15.11
CA LEU A 18 -0.74 34.28 14.26
C LEU A 18 0.42 33.84 13.34
N LEU A 19 0.67 34.36 12.15
CA LEU A 19 0.15 35.44 11.30
C LEU A 19 1.11 35.41 10.10
N MET A 20 0.62 35.52 8.87
CA MET A 20 1.20 36.42 7.85
C MET A 20 0.45 36.29 6.51
N LEU A 21 -0.24 37.38 6.17
CA LEU A 21 -0.63 37.77 4.82
C LEU A 21 0.62 38.01 3.97
N GLY A 22 0.59 37.62 2.70
CA GLY A 22 1.57 38.04 1.70
C GLY A 22 1.07 37.77 0.29
N ALA A 23 0.59 38.82 -0.37
CA ALA A 23 0.04 38.84 -1.72
C ALA A 23 1.08 38.49 -2.81
N GLY A 24 0.59 37.96 -3.92
CA GLY A 24 1.40 37.60 -5.08
C GLY A 24 1.95 38.79 -5.87
N VAL A 25 2.97 38.49 -6.67
CA VAL A 25 3.33 39.23 -7.89
C VAL A 25 3.74 38.24 -8.99
N VAL A 26 3.17 38.46 -10.16
CA VAL A 26 3.54 37.91 -11.46
C VAL A 26 4.94 38.40 -11.85
N GLY A 27 5.76 37.51 -12.42
CA GLY A 27 7.04 37.89 -13.03
C GLY A 27 7.67 36.75 -13.82
N CYS A 28 7.46 36.74 -15.15
CA CYS A 28 8.33 36.07 -16.10
C CYS A 28 9.62 36.87 -16.22
N ASP A 29 10.78 36.31 -15.90
CA ASP A 29 12.03 36.59 -16.61
C ASP A 29 13.11 35.53 -16.31
N LYS A 30 13.38 34.72 -17.33
CA LYS A 30 14.71 34.41 -17.87
C LYS A 30 15.90 34.35 -16.88
N GLN A 31 16.35 33.13 -16.57
CA GLN A 31 17.70 32.89 -16.06
C GLN A 31 18.37 31.74 -16.84
N PRO A 32 19.42 32.01 -17.64
CA PRO A 32 20.26 30.97 -18.22
C PRO A 32 21.50 30.69 -17.36
N ALA A 33 21.95 29.44 -17.51
CA ALA A 33 23.30 28.93 -17.28
C ALA A 33 23.80 28.72 -15.83
N ALA A 34 23.71 27.45 -15.44
CA ALA A 34 24.81 26.62 -14.96
C ALA A 34 25.44 26.95 -13.59
N SER A 35 25.00 26.17 -12.60
CA SER A 35 25.91 25.66 -11.57
C SER A 35 25.59 24.18 -11.29
N SER A 36 26.45 23.35 -11.87
CA SER A 36 26.92 22.03 -11.49
C SER A 36 26.16 21.30 -10.37
N ASN A 37 25.47 20.22 -10.76
CA ASN A 37 25.36 19.04 -9.91
C ASN A 37 25.60 17.79 -10.75
N THR A 38 26.84 17.31 -10.70
CA THR A 38 27.16 15.92 -10.94
C THR A 38 26.75 15.14 -9.70
N ALA A 39 25.58 14.52 -9.76
CA ALA A 39 25.33 13.24 -9.11
C ALA A 39 24.28 12.55 -9.98
N ALA A 40 24.74 11.52 -10.69
CA ALA A 40 23.88 10.63 -11.45
C ALA A 40 22.76 10.11 -10.54
N ALA A 41 21.55 10.59 -10.77
CA ALA A 41 20.36 9.89 -10.33
C ALA A 41 20.33 8.55 -11.08
N PRO A 42 20.20 7.39 -10.42
CA PRO A 42 19.82 6.20 -11.16
C PRO A 42 18.44 6.46 -11.74
N ALA A 43 18.38 6.43 -13.07
CA ALA A 43 17.16 6.44 -13.84
C ALA A 43 16.42 5.11 -13.63
N ASP A 44 15.82 4.94 -12.46
CA ASP A 44 14.86 3.87 -12.17
C ASP A 44 13.47 4.46 -11.90
N ALA A 45 13.10 5.48 -12.67
CA ALA A 45 11.70 5.75 -12.95
C ALA A 45 11.27 4.88 -14.13
N ALA A 46 11.42 3.56 -13.98
CA ALA A 46 10.77 2.62 -14.88
C ALA A 46 9.27 2.84 -14.74
N ALA A 47 8.63 3.26 -15.83
CA ALA A 47 7.18 3.32 -15.92
C ALA A 47 6.59 1.97 -15.46
N PRO A 48 5.46 1.95 -14.73
CA PRO A 48 4.87 0.71 -14.26
C PRO A 48 4.51 -0.17 -15.46
N THR A 49 5.24 -1.27 -15.64
CA THR A 49 4.87 -2.32 -16.58
C THR A 49 3.56 -2.94 -16.10
N PRO A 50 2.55 -3.14 -16.97
CA PRO A 50 1.31 -3.81 -16.59
C PRO A 50 1.60 -5.13 -15.87
N GLY A 51 1.03 -5.30 -14.67
CA GLY A 51 1.22 -6.50 -13.85
C GLY A 51 2.47 -6.50 -12.96
N HIS A 52 3.25 -5.43 -12.93
CA HIS A 52 4.38 -5.26 -12.01
C HIS A 52 4.27 -3.94 -11.24
N ALA A 53 4.58 -4.00 -9.95
CA ALA A 53 4.55 -2.85 -9.07
C ALA A 53 5.81 -1.98 -9.19
N PRO A 54 5.72 -0.68 -8.85
CA PRO A 54 6.88 0.18 -8.66
C PRO A 54 7.87 -0.43 -7.65
N THR A 55 9.15 -0.26 -7.91
CA THR A 55 10.26 -0.82 -7.12
C THR A 55 10.19 -0.45 -5.64
N ALA A 56 9.73 0.77 -5.32
CA ALA A 56 9.65 1.29 -3.94
C ALA A 56 8.86 0.41 -2.96
N ASN A 57 7.88 -0.38 -3.43
CA ASN A 57 7.04 -1.24 -2.57
C ASN A 57 7.13 -2.73 -2.93
N ARG A 58 8.01 -3.09 -3.87
CA ARG A 58 8.03 -4.43 -4.48
C ARG A 58 8.33 -5.53 -3.46
N GLU A 59 9.30 -5.30 -2.57
CA GLU A 59 9.66 -6.26 -1.52
C GLU A 59 8.51 -6.50 -0.55
N THR A 60 7.84 -5.43 -0.10
CA THR A 60 6.66 -5.52 0.80
C THR A 60 5.51 -6.26 0.13
N LEU A 61 5.27 -6.03 -1.15
CA LEU A 61 4.25 -6.74 -1.93
C LEU A 61 4.55 -8.24 -1.99
N LEU A 62 5.77 -8.61 -2.36
CA LEU A 62 6.19 -10.01 -2.45
C LEU A 62 6.10 -10.71 -1.08
N ALA A 63 6.49 -10.04 0.01
CA ALA A 63 6.34 -10.58 1.36
C ALA A 63 4.88 -10.84 1.73
N LYS A 64 3.96 -9.94 1.35
CA LYS A 64 2.52 -10.14 1.56
C LYS A 64 1.94 -11.26 0.72
N LEU A 65 2.34 -11.37 -0.54
CA LEU A 65 1.93 -12.46 -1.43
C LEU A 65 2.42 -13.81 -0.91
N ALA A 66 3.69 -13.90 -0.50
CA ALA A 66 4.25 -15.11 0.10
C ALA A 66 3.56 -15.48 1.43
N SER A 67 3.20 -14.49 2.25
CA SER A 67 2.44 -14.72 3.48
C SER A 67 1.04 -15.23 3.21
N ALA A 68 0.36 -14.70 2.18
CA ALA A 68 -0.96 -15.12 1.78
C ALA A 68 -0.98 -16.53 1.14
N ASP A 69 0.05 -16.84 0.35
CA ASP A 69 0.31 -18.17 -0.21
C ASP A 69 0.47 -19.18 0.95
N ALA A 70 1.45 -18.96 1.82
CA ALA A 70 1.68 -19.84 2.98
C ALA A 70 0.45 -19.99 3.91
N PHE A 71 -0.42 -18.98 3.98
CA PHE A 71 -1.63 -19.01 4.81
C PHE A 71 -2.62 -20.08 4.36
N ASP A 72 -2.69 -20.41 3.07
CA ASP A 72 -3.60 -21.45 2.60
C ASP A 72 -3.05 -22.88 2.77
N GLY A 73 -1.84 -23.00 3.32
CA GLY A 73 -1.15 -24.25 3.58
C GLY A 73 -0.30 -24.75 2.41
N LYS A 74 -0.23 -23.99 1.31
CA LYS A 74 0.60 -24.28 0.15
C LYS A 74 1.63 -23.17 -0.05
N THR A 75 2.74 -23.49 -0.72
CA THR A 75 3.76 -22.51 -1.09
C THR A 75 4.08 -22.67 -2.58
N ASP A 76 3.06 -22.51 -3.41
CA ASP A 76 3.08 -22.78 -4.85
C ASP A 76 2.80 -21.53 -5.70
N LYS A 77 2.78 -20.35 -5.05
CA LYS A 77 2.39 -19.06 -5.65
C LYS A 77 0.94 -19.02 -6.11
N VAL A 78 0.08 -19.83 -5.51
CA VAL A 78 -1.35 -19.85 -5.75
C VAL A 78 -2.05 -19.54 -4.44
N VAL A 79 -2.57 -18.32 -4.31
CA VAL A 79 -3.37 -17.94 -3.14
C VAL A 79 -4.80 -18.41 -3.37
N SER A 80 -5.12 -19.58 -2.83
CA SER A 80 -6.43 -20.22 -2.99
C SER A 80 -7.53 -19.62 -2.13
N LYS A 81 -7.18 -18.88 -1.07
CA LYS A 81 -8.12 -18.07 -0.28
C LYS A 81 -8.37 -16.72 -0.94
N CYS A 82 -9.60 -16.23 -0.82
CA CYS A 82 -10.01 -14.97 -1.43
C CYS A 82 -9.21 -13.78 -0.91
N ALA A 83 -8.29 -13.26 -1.72
CA ALA A 83 -7.48 -12.09 -1.40
C ALA A 83 -8.32 -10.84 -1.10
N GLY A 84 -9.43 -10.65 -1.82
CA GLY A 84 -10.37 -9.53 -1.60
C GLY A 84 -11.19 -9.62 -0.32
N CYS A 85 -11.30 -10.80 0.29
CA CYS A 85 -12.01 -11.03 1.56
C CYS A 85 -11.04 -11.26 2.72
N ALA A 86 -9.81 -10.74 2.63
CA ALA A 86 -8.76 -10.91 3.63
C ALA A 86 -8.50 -12.38 4.00
N LEU A 87 -8.53 -13.26 2.98
CA LEU A 87 -8.30 -14.70 3.09
C LEU A 87 -9.35 -15.44 3.97
N GLY A 88 -10.48 -14.80 4.29
CA GLY A 88 -11.50 -15.35 5.18
C GLY A 88 -12.44 -16.37 4.54
N MET A 89 -12.35 -16.61 3.24
CA MET A 89 -13.13 -17.61 2.51
C MET A 89 -12.37 -18.14 1.29
N ASP A 90 -12.85 -19.25 0.73
CA ASP A 90 -12.25 -19.84 -0.46
C ASP A 90 -12.44 -18.97 -1.70
N GLY A 91 -11.37 -18.86 -2.49
CA GLY A 91 -11.40 -18.31 -3.83
C GLY A 91 -11.78 -19.37 -4.85
N SER A 92 -11.97 -18.93 -6.10
CA SER A 92 -12.20 -19.81 -7.23
C SER A 92 -11.25 -19.44 -8.38
N GLU A 93 -10.74 -20.46 -9.07
CA GLU A 93 -9.95 -20.31 -10.30
C GLU A 93 -10.69 -19.51 -11.38
N LYS A 94 -12.02 -19.55 -11.39
CA LYS A 94 -12.86 -18.77 -12.31
C LYS A 94 -12.68 -17.25 -12.15
N TYR A 95 -12.26 -16.81 -10.97
CA TYR A 95 -12.12 -15.40 -10.62
C TYR A 95 -10.67 -15.10 -10.23
N THR A 96 -9.73 -15.44 -11.12
CA THR A 96 -8.30 -15.28 -10.84
C THR A 96 -7.77 -13.92 -11.29
N VAL A 97 -6.84 -13.36 -10.51
CA VAL A 97 -5.99 -12.22 -10.89
C VAL A 97 -4.52 -12.65 -10.83
N GLN A 98 -3.78 -12.41 -11.92
CA GLN A 98 -2.34 -12.63 -11.96
C GLN A 98 -1.59 -11.36 -11.52
N PHE A 99 -0.64 -11.49 -10.61
CA PHE A 99 0.16 -10.36 -10.15
C PHE A 99 1.53 -10.82 -9.62
N GLU A 100 2.62 -10.23 -10.10
CA GLU A 100 3.99 -10.58 -9.65
C GLU A 100 4.34 -12.07 -9.72
N GLY A 101 3.76 -12.79 -10.69
CA GLY A 101 3.94 -14.24 -10.85
C GLY A 101 3.12 -15.10 -9.87
N TYR A 102 2.24 -14.49 -9.08
CA TYR A 102 1.25 -15.16 -8.24
C TYR A 102 -0.09 -15.27 -8.96
N SER A 103 -0.82 -16.35 -8.66
CA SER A 103 -2.22 -16.53 -9.03
C SER A 103 -3.09 -16.30 -7.81
N LEU A 104 -3.91 -15.26 -7.83
CA LEU A 104 -4.78 -14.90 -6.71
C LEU A 104 -6.21 -15.32 -7.04
N HIS A 105 -6.78 -16.26 -6.30
CA HIS A 105 -8.17 -16.69 -6.51
C HIS A 105 -9.12 -15.82 -5.69
N LEU A 106 -10.18 -15.32 -6.32
CA LEU A 106 -11.21 -14.51 -5.67
C LEU A 106 -12.52 -15.31 -5.57
N CYS A 107 -13.34 -15.02 -4.56
CA CYS A 107 -14.56 -15.80 -4.31
C CYS A 107 -15.67 -15.52 -5.33
N ASN A 108 -15.69 -14.32 -5.94
CA ASN A 108 -16.69 -13.93 -6.91
C ASN A 108 -16.17 -12.84 -7.89
N ASP A 109 -17.00 -12.54 -8.89
CA ASP A 109 -16.72 -11.55 -9.93
C ASP A 109 -16.49 -10.13 -9.40
N ALA A 110 -17.24 -9.74 -8.36
CA ALA A 110 -17.12 -8.42 -7.75
C ALA A 110 -15.77 -8.25 -7.04
N CYS A 111 -15.35 -9.23 -6.25
CA CYS A 111 -14.03 -9.26 -5.64
C CYS A 111 -12.93 -9.24 -6.70
N ARG A 112 -13.05 -10.01 -7.80
CA ARG A 112 -12.08 -9.96 -8.90
C ARG A 112 -11.98 -8.56 -9.50
N LYS A 113 -13.11 -7.93 -9.84
CA LYS A 113 -13.14 -6.60 -10.44
C LYS A 113 -12.54 -5.53 -9.52
N GLN A 114 -12.93 -5.53 -8.24
CA GLN A 114 -12.42 -4.58 -7.25
C GLN A 114 -10.93 -4.80 -6.95
N PHE A 115 -10.47 -6.04 -6.91
CA PHE A 115 -9.06 -6.34 -6.68
C PHE A 115 -8.19 -6.01 -7.90
N ALA A 116 -8.72 -6.24 -9.10
CA ALA A 116 -8.03 -5.95 -10.35
C ALA A 116 -7.97 -4.44 -10.69
N SER A 117 -8.88 -3.61 -10.16
CA SER A 117 -8.87 -2.18 -10.44
C SER A 117 -7.65 -1.46 -9.85
N ASP A 118 -7.11 -1.97 -8.74
CA ASP A 118 -5.88 -1.47 -8.14
C ASP A 118 -5.19 -2.58 -7.33
N THR A 119 -4.56 -3.50 -8.05
CA THR A 119 -3.98 -4.71 -7.46
C THR A 119 -2.83 -4.41 -6.51
N VAL A 120 -2.03 -3.38 -6.79
CA VAL A 120 -0.92 -2.97 -5.91
C VAL A 120 -1.47 -2.56 -4.55
N ASN A 121 -2.42 -1.61 -4.51
CA ASN A 121 -2.99 -1.16 -3.25
C ASN A 121 -3.83 -2.25 -2.59
N ALA A 122 -4.53 -3.09 -3.37
CA ALA A 122 -5.29 -4.21 -2.82
C ALA A 122 -4.38 -5.23 -2.11
N VAL A 123 -3.21 -5.56 -2.67
CA VAL A 123 -2.22 -6.44 -2.02
C VAL A 123 -1.61 -5.76 -0.79
N LEU A 124 -1.26 -4.48 -0.86
CA LEU A 124 -0.73 -3.75 0.31
C LEU A 124 -1.76 -3.67 1.45
N ALA A 125 -3.03 -3.45 1.13
CA ALA A 125 -4.14 -3.41 2.09
C ALA A 125 -4.58 -4.81 2.56
N MET A 126 -4.22 -5.87 1.85
CA MET A 126 -4.57 -7.23 2.19
C MET A 126 -4.06 -7.59 3.59
N ARG A 127 -4.97 -8.08 4.41
CA ARG A 127 -4.68 -8.59 5.75
C ARG A 127 -4.54 -10.11 5.68
N VAL A 128 -3.38 -10.61 6.10
CA VAL A 128 -3.12 -12.03 6.29
C VAL A 128 -3.30 -12.35 7.78
N PRO A 129 -4.29 -13.15 8.19
CA PRO A 129 -4.47 -13.51 9.59
C PRO A 129 -3.24 -14.24 10.13
N GLY A 130 -2.75 -13.83 11.30
CA GLY A 130 -1.59 -14.48 11.94
C GLY A 130 -0.21 -14.08 11.39
N ALA A 131 -0.14 -13.27 10.32
CA ALA A 131 1.12 -12.66 9.90
C ALA A 131 1.58 -11.66 10.98
N LYS A 132 2.76 -11.92 11.56
CA LYS A 132 3.41 -10.99 12.49
C LYS A 132 3.97 -9.80 11.68
N PRO A 133 3.77 -8.55 12.13
CA PRO A 133 4.29 -7.37 11.44
C PRO A 133 5.82 -7.39 11.36
#